data_AF-A0A2W0BRE6-F1
#
_entry.id   AF-A0A2W0BRE6-F1
#
_cell.length_a   1.000
_cell.length_b   1.000
_cell.length_c   1.000
_cell.angle_alpha   90.00
_cell.angle_beta   90.00
_cell.angle_gamma   90.00
#
_symmetry.space_group_name_H-M   'P 1'
#
loop_
_entity.id
_entity.type
_entity.pdbx_description
1 polymer ?
#
loop_
_entity_poly.entity_id
_entity_poly.type
_entity_poly.pdbx_seq_one_letter_code
_entity_poly.pdbx_strand_id
1 'polypeptide(L)'
;MQEHFANHQTIDVKLQPDRAISKIAAAIGEPARVRMLYCLLDGRARSSTELAVVAGVSPSTASVHLHRLKTERLVKVFTQGKHRYYNLEGPNVASALEVLNVVAAGSHDKFVPNTSSRLLTARTCYDHIAGRLGVVLHSRFKAFGWLSTRKDENAYDVTLAGTKAFEALGIDLIAIRTLRRRFAYACLDWSERQPHIGGALGAALLKSALKRKWVVQDLDSRALHITRLGHREMLSRFGLHIEEIQGGSRRADS
;
A
#
# COMPACT_ATOMS: atom_id res chain seq x y z
N MET A 1 -47.81 54.58 -7.25
CA MET A 1 -46.53 55.24 -6.94
C MET A 1 -45.55 54.13 -6.57
N GLN A 2 -44.32 54.25 -7.07
CA GLN A 2 -43.17 53.31 -7.03
C GLN A 2 -43.01 52.56 -5.69
N GLU A 3 -42.43 51.37 -5.62
CA GLU A 3 -41.01 51.13 -5.89
C GLU A 3 -40.67 49.71 -6.37
N HIS A 4 -39.81 49.69 -7.40
CA HIS A 4 -38.92 48.60 -7.72
C HIS A 4 -37.96 48.34 -6.55
N PHE A 5 -37.83 47.08 -6.13
CA PHE A 5 -36.57 46.59 -5.57
C PHE A 5 -36.15 45.31 -6.29
N ALA A 6 -35.22 45.51 -7.22
CA ALA A 6 -34.44 44.46 -7.84
C ALA A 6 -33.48 43.87 -6.80
N ASN A 7 -33.71 42.62 -6.39
CA ASN A 7 -32.66 41.84 -5.75
C ASN A 7 -31.82 41.15 -6.83
N HIS A 8 -30.97 41.96 -7.48
CA HIS A 8 -29.78 41.47 -8.13
C HIS A 8 -28.76 41.14 -7.04
N GLN A 9 -28.93 40.02 -6.36
CA GLN A 9 -27.85 39.44 -5.58
C GLN A 9 -26.92 38.73 -6.55
N THR A 10 -25.89 39.47 -6.95
CA THR A 10 -24.64 39.01 -7.52
C THR A 10 -24.23 37.74 -6.79
N ILE A 11 -24.33 36.59 -7.48
CA ILE A 11 -23.80 35.31 -7.00
C ILE A 11 -22.29 35.50 -6.93
N ASP A 12 -21.82 35.83 -5.73
CA ASP A 12 -20.42 35.83 -5.34
C ASP A 12 -19.86 34.44 -5.68
N VAL A 13 -18.99 34.39 -6.69
CA VAL A 13 -18.31 33.19 -7.20
C VAL A 13 -17.28 32.73 -6.16
N LYS A 14 -17.75 32.37 -4.97
CA LYS A 14 -16.99 31.65 -3.96
C LYS A 14 -16.81 30.23 -4.47
N LEU A 15 -15.57 29.75 -4.51
CA LEU A 15 -15.19 28.36 -4.80
C LEU A 15 -16.26 27.42 -4.24
N GLN A 16 -17.04 26.75 -5.10
CA GLN A 16 -17.96 25.72 -4.63
C GLN A 16 -17.14 24.51 -4.20
N PRO A 17 -16.98 24.24 -2.90
CA PRO A 17 -16.13 23.16 -2.41
C PRO A 17 -16.60 21.81 -2.96
N ASP A 18 -17.91 21.63 -3.12
CA ASP A 18 -18.52 20.42 -3.66
C ASP A 18 -18.05 20.09 -5.08
N ARG A 19 -17.86 21.12 -5.92
CA ARG A 19 -17.37 20.95 -7.29
C ARG A 19 -15.89 20.58 -7.32
N ALA A 20 -15.08 21.15 -6.43
CA ALA A 20 -13.66 20.81 -6.30
C ALA A 20 -13.49 19.37 -5.78
N ILE A 21 -14.25 19.00 -4.75
CA ILE A 21 -14.29 17.64 -4.19
C ILE A 21 -14.73 16.65 -5.27
N SER A 22 -15.78 16.96 -6.03
CA SER A 22 -16.29 16.09 -7.11
C SER A 22 -15.24 15.83 -8.19
N LYS A 23 -14.45 16.85 -8.58
CA LYS A 23 -13.37 16.69 -9.56
C LYS A 23 -12.26 15.78 -9.05
N ILE A 24 -11.85 15.96 -7.79
CA ILE A 24 -10.83 15.12 -7.14
C ILE A 24 -11.35 13.68 -7.03
N ALA A 25 -12.58 13.50 -6.53
CA ALA A 25 -13.21 12.19 -6.41
C ALA A 25 -13.30 11.48 -7.77
N ALA A 26 -13.73 12.19 -8.83
CA ALA A 26 -13.76 11.64 -10.19
C ALA A 26 -12.35 11.29 -10.71
N ALA A 27 -11.33 12.07 -10.38
CA ALA A 27 -9.95 11.75 -10.75
C ALA A 27 -9.36 10.59 -9.92
N ILE A 28 -9.87 10.30 -8.73
CA ILE A 28 -9.45 9.12 -7.97
C ILE A 28 -10.23 7.88 -8.42
N GLY A 29 -11.54 7.99 -8.64
CA GLY A 29 -12.52 6.90 -8.82
C GLY A 29 -12.40 6.06 -10.10
N GLU A 30 -11.19 5.88 -10.64
CA GLU A 30 -10.89 4.96 -11.73
C GLU A 30 -9.86 3.91 -11.25
N PRO A 31 -10.14 2.59 -11.36
CA PRO A 31 -9.25 1.54 -10.88
C PRO A 31 -7.77 1.68 -11.28
N ALA A 32 -7.46 2.04 -12.52
CA ALA A 32 -6.07 2.24 -12.95
C ALA A 32 -5.40 3.40 -12.19
N ARG A 33 -6.11 4.53 -12.00
CA ARG A 33 -5.60 5.71 -11.28
C ARG A 33 -5.44 5.43 -9.80
N VAL A 34 -6.38 4.71 -9.19
CA VAL A 34 -6.25 4.22 -7.80
C VAL A 34 -4.96 3.42 -7.65
N ARG A 35 -4.74 2.39 -8.48
CA ARG A 35 -3.52 1.57 -8.42
C ARG A 35 -2.24 2.40 -8.53
N MET A 36 -2.20 3.39 -9.42
CA MET A 36 -1.06 4.30 -9.56
C MET A 36 -0.84 5.14 -8.29
N LEU A 37 -1.90 5.77 -7.76
CA LEU A 37 -1.82 6.61 -6.56
C LEU A 37 -1.35 5.80 -5.34
N TYR A 38 -1.91 4.60 -5.14
CA TYR A 38 -1.50 3.70 -4.06
C TYR A 38 -0.05 3.23 -4.23
N CYS A 39 0.42 3.07 -5.46
CA CYS A 39 1.82 2.76 -5.71
C CYS A 39 2.75 3.85 -5.17
N LEU A 40 2.39 5.11 -5.39
CA LEU A 40 3.16 6.31 -5.02
C LEU A 40 3.12 6.67 -3.54
N LEU A 41 2.27 6.00 -2.75
CA LEU A 41 2.18 6.26 -1.31
C LEU A 41 3.52 6.06 -0.57
N ASP A 42 4.47 5.32 -1.17
CA ASP A 42 5.83 5.17 -0.66
C ASP A 42 6.78 6.34 -0.80
N GLY A 43 6.27 7.46 -1.32
CA GLY A 43 7.04 8.68 -1.47
C GLY A 43 8.15 8.57 -2.51
N ARG A 44 8.31 7.40 -3.17
CA ARG A 44 9.27 7.19 -4.25
C ARG A 44 8.68 7.67 -5.55
N ALA A 45 9.42 8.52 -6.24
CA ALA A 45 9.06 8.94 -7.59
C ALA A 45 9.22 7.77 -8.57
N ARG A 46 8.25 7.56 -9.46
CA ARG A 46 8.24 6.46 -10.44
C ARG A 46 7.99 6.94 -11.86
N SER A 47 8.57 6.25 -12.82
CA SER A 47 8.34 6.50 -14.24
C SER A 47 6.91 6.16 -14.68
N SER A 48 6.50 6.74 -15.82
CA SER A 48 5.22 6.40 -16.45
C SER A 48 5.12 4.90 -16.79
N THR A 49 6.23 4.28 -17.22
CA THR A 49 6.29 2.86 -17.59
C THR A 49 6.03 1.95 -16.39
N GLU A 50 6.66 2.22 -15.25
CA GLU A 50 6.40 1.45 -14.01
C GLU A 50 4.94 1.57 -13.57
N LEU A 51 4.38 2.79 -13.66
CA LEU A 51 2.99 3.04 -13.29
C LEU A 51 2.00 2.38 -14.25
N ALA A 52 2.33 2.28 -15.54
CA ALA A 52 1.56 1.54 -16.53
C ALA A 52 1.45 0.06 -16.17
N VAL A 53 2.59 -0.57 -15.81
CA VAL A 53 2.63 -1.98 -15.38
C VAL A 53 1.79 -2.20 -14.12
N VAL A 54 1.92 -1.32 -13.12
CA VAL A 54 1.14 -1.41 -11.89
C VAL A 54 -0.36 -1.27 -12.15
N ALA A 55 -0.74 -0.35 -13.04
CA ALA A 55 -2.12 -0.12 -13.40
C ALA A 55 -2.70 -1.19 -14.33
N GLY A 56 -1.89 -2.05 -14.94
CA GLY A 56 -2.34 -3.06 -15.91
C GLY A 56 -2.88 -2.44 -17.20
N VAL A 57 -2.27 -1.33 -17.65
CA VAL A 57 -2.70 -0.58 -18.84
C VAL A 57 -1.53 -0.29 -19.78
N SER A 58 -1.82 0.07 -21.03
CA SER A 58 -0.79 0.44 -21.99
C SER A 58 -0.05 1.74 -21.60
N PRO A 59 1.18 1.98 -22.09
CA PRO A 59 1.91 3.24 -21.82
C PRO A 59 1.16 4.51 -22.26
N SER A 60 0.40 4.44 -23.36
CA SER A 60 -0.42 5.57 -23.84
C SER A 60 -1.60 5.84 -22.90
N THR A 61 -2.31 4.79 -22.46
CA THR A 61 -3.37 4.89 -21.46
C THR A 61 -2.84 5.41 -20.12
N ALA A 62 -1.68 4.92 -19.68
CA ALA A 62 -1.04 5.40 -18.46
C ALA A 62 -0.72 6.89 -18.52
N SER A 63 -0.24 7.37 -19.66
CA SER A 63 0.05 8.80 -19.86
C SER A 63 -1.20 9.67 -19.72
N VAL A 64 -2.35 9.22 -20.25
CA VAL A 64 -3.65 9.89 -20.08
C VAL A 64 -4.07 9.94 -18.61
N HIS A 65 -3.95 8.82 -17.90
CA HIS A 65 -4.27 8.76 -16.47
C HIS A 65 -3.38 9.67 -15.63
N LEU A 66 -2.06 9.64 -15.86
CA LEU A 66 -1.11 10.47 -15.15
C LEU A 66 -1.29 11.95 -15.46
N HIS A 67 -1.66 12.29 -16.68
CA HIS A 67 -2.04 13.66 -17.03
C HIS A 67 -3.28 14.10 -16.24
N ARG A 68 -4.33 13.27 -16.18
CA ARG A 68 -5.53 13.58 -15.39
C ARG A 68 -5.21 13.78 -13.89
N LEU A 69 -4.39 12.91 -13.32
CA LEU A 69 -3.97 13.01 -11.91
C LEU A 69 -3.15 14.27 -11.65
N LYS A 70 -2.28 14.64 -12.60
CA LYS A 70 -1.49 15.88 -12.52
C LYS A 70 -2.38 17.11 -12.59
N THR A 71 -3.36 17.13 -13.48
CA THR A 71 -4.30 18.25 -13.65
C THR A 71 -5.08 18.54 -12.37
N GLU A 72 -5.47 17.50 -11.63
CA GLU A 72 -6.14 17.65 -10.33
C GLU A 72 -5.16 17.73 -9.14
N ARG A 73 -3.85 17.92 -9.39
CA ARG A 73 -2.80 18.08 -8.37
C ARG A 73 -2.74 16.93 -7.35
N LEU A 74 -3.01 15.71 -7.81
CA LEU A 74 -2.84 14.49 -7.00
C LEU A 74 -1.41 13.94 -7.10
N VAL A 75 -0.73 14.26 -8.21
CA VAL A 75 0.67 13.88 -8.44
C VAL A 75 1.47 15.07 -8.97
N LYS A 76 2.73 15.14 -8.54
CA LYS A 76 3.76 16.00 -9.12
C LYS A 76 4.67 15.23 -10.06
N VAL A 77 5.29 15.97 -10.98
CA VAL A 77 6.19 15.41 -11.99
C VAL A 77 7.56 16.07 -11.90
N PHE A 78 8.60 15.24 -11.85
CA PHE A 78 9.99 15.64 -11.95
C PHE A 78 10.55 15.17 -13.28
N THR A 79 11.34 16.01 -13.94
CA THR A 79 12.05 15.64 -15.16
C THR A 79 13.51 15.42 -14.82
N GLN A 80 14.02 14.23 -15.13
CA GLN A 80 15.44 13.90 -15.00
C GLN A 80 15.92 13.36 -16.35
N GLY A 81 16.65 14.18 -17.08
CA GLY A 81 17.01 13.92 -18.48
C GLY A 81 15.76 13.75 -19.35
N LYS A 82 15.72 12.65 -20.12
CA LYS A 82 14.58 12.31 -21.01
C LYS A 82 13.39 11.66 -20.28
N HIS A 83 13.54 11.33 -18.99
CA HIS A 83 12.55 10.57 -18.24
C HIS A 83 11.75 11.47 -17.28
N ARG A 84 10.45 11.19 -17.19
CA ARG A 84 9.53 11.85 -16.26
C ARG A 84 9.21 10.90 -15.12
N TYR A 85 9.32 11.40 -13.90
CA TYR A 85 9.02 10.68 -12.67
C TYR A 85 7.88 11.34 -11.93
N TYR A 86 6.96 10.54 -11.41
CA TYR A 86 5.74 10.95 -10.76
C TYR A 86 5.80 10.60 -9.29
N ASN A 87 5.36 11.51 -8.43
CA ASN A 87 5.22 11.29 -6.99
C ASN A 87 3.88 11.88 -6.54
N LEU A 88 3.35 11.51 -5.37
CA LEU A 88 2.21 12.20 -4.79
C LEU A 88 2.54 13.69 -4.61
N GLU A 89 1.56 14.56 -4.84
CA GLU A 89 1.73 16.02 -4.71
C GLU A 89 2.29 16.36 -3.31
N GLY A 90 1.69 15.78 -2.27
CA GLY A 90 2.10 15.99 -0.89
C GLY A 90 1.39 15.09 0.13
N PRO A 91 1.67 15.29 1.43
CA PRO A 91 1.18 14.43 2.51
C PRO A 91 -0.34 14.39 2.61
N ASN A 92 -1.05 15.49 2.30
CA ASN A 92 -2.52 15.53 2.35
C ASN A 92 -3.16 14.51 1.38
N VAL A 93 -2.57 14.31 0.20
CA VAL A 93 -3.04 13.31 -0.77
C VAL A 93 -2.83 11.90 -0.23
N ALA A 94 -1.67 11.64 0.40
CA ALA A 94 -1.38 10.36 1.02
C ALA A 94 -2.38 10.04 2.14
N SER A 95 -2.63 10.99 3.05
CA SER A 95 -3.61 10.83 4.13
C SER A 95 -5.03 10.58 3.62
N ALA A 96 -5.45 11.28 2.57
CA ALA A 96 -6.77 11.06 1.97
C ALA A 96 -6.92 9.66 1.37
N LEU A 97 -5.88 9.17 0.68
CA LEU A 97 -5.85 7.81 0.14
C LEU A 97 -5.86 6.75 1.26
N GLU A 98 -5.15 6.98 2.35
CA GLU A 98 -5.18 6.08 3.53
C GLU A 98 -6.59 5.99 4.12
N VAL A 99 -7.28 7.12 4.29
CA VAL A 99 -8.68 7.14 4.78
C VAL A 99 -9.62 6.40 3.83
N LEU A 100 -9.50 6.65 2.51
CA LEU A 100 -10.29 5.94 1.51
C LEU A 100 -10.05 4.43 1.56
N ASN A 101 -8.83 3.98 1.84
CA ASN A 101 -8.51 2.56 1.98
C ASN A 101 -9.24 1.93 3.16
N VAL A 102 -9.28 2.64 4.30
CA VAL A 102 -10.01 2.19 5.51
C VAL A 102 -11.50 2.09 5.22
N VAL A 103 -12.10 3.11 4.60
CA VAL A 103 -13.52 3.09 4.22
C VAL A 103 -13.81 1.95 3.25
N ALA A 104 -12.94 1.74 2.25
CA ALA A 104 -13.07 0.69 1.28
C ALA A 104 -12.89 -0.71 1.91
N ALA A 105 -12.10 -0.87 2.97
CA ALA A 105 -11.99 -2.17 3.66
C ALA A 105 -13.32 -2.61 4.30
N GLY A 106 -14.25 -1.69 4.54
CA GLY A 106 -15.61 -1.98 4.97
C GLY A 106 -16.58 -2.39 3.84
N SER A 107 -16.19 -2.29 2.56
CA SER A 107 -17.03 -2.69 1.43
C SER A 107 -16.78 -4.14 1.00
N HIS A 108 -17.86 -4.93 0.93
CA HIS A 108 -17.84 -6.39 0.73
C HIS A 108 -17.53 -6.88 -0.70
N ASP A 109 -17.19 -6.00 -1.63
CA ASP A 109 -16.93 -6.40 -3.03
C ASP A 109 -15.55 -7.03 -3.22
N LYS A 110 -15.54 -8.18 -3.92
CA LYS A 110 -14.31 -8.89 -4.30
C LYS A 110 -13.48 -8.04 -5.28
N PHE A 111 -12.41 -7.44 -4.78
CA PHE A 111 -11.41 -6.79 -5.63
C PHE A 111 -10.60 -7.84 -6.39
N VAL A 112 -10.52 -7.71 -7.72
CA VAL A 112 -9.68 -8.56 -8.57
C VAL A 112 -8.54 -7.71 -9.14
N PRO A 113 -7.30 -7.84 -8.64
CA PRO A 113 -6.15 -7.13 -9.18
C PRO A 113 -5.78 -7.64 -10.59
N ASN A 114 -5.62 -6.74 -11.57
CA ASN A 114 -5.08 -7.07 -12.91
C ASN A 114 -3.56 -6.85 -13.01
N THR A 115 -2.83 -7.09 -11.92
CA THR A 115 -1.39 -6.88 -11.80
C THR A 115 -0.67 -8.22 -11.91
N SER A 116 0.59 -8.22 -12.38
CA SER A 116 1.36 -9.46 -12.55
C SER A 116 1.35 -10.31 -11.29
N SER A 117 1.19 -11.63 -11.44
CA SER A 117 1.09 -12.58 -10.33
C SER A 117 2.23 -12.44 -9.32
N ARG A 118 3.44 -12.12 -9.79
CA ARG A 118 4.64 -11.89 -8.96
C ARG A 118 4.44 -10.76 -7.94
N LEU A 119 3.84 -9.64 -8.35
CA LEU A 119 3.60 -8.49 -7.46
C LEU A 119 2.45 -8.76 -6.48
N LEU A 120 1.54 -9.67 -6.82
CA LEU A 120 0.48 -10.14 -5.91
C LEU A 120 1.06 -11.07 -4.85
N THR A 121 1.93 -12.01 -5.24
CA THR A 121 2.55 -12.98 -4.33
C THR A 121 3.37 -12.32 -3.23
N ALA A 122 4.38 -11.52 -3.60
CA ALA A 122 5.25 -10.85 -2.64
C ALA A 122 5.91 -9.63 -3.26
N ARG A 123 5.92 -8.52 -2.52
CA ARG A 123 6.57 -7.28 -2.92
C ARG A 123 6.99 -6.46 -1.71
N THR A 124 7.76 -5.42 -1.93
CA THR A 124 7.90 -4.35 -0.94
C THR A 124 6.70 -3.41 -1.02
N CYS A 125 6.06 -3.09 0.10
CA CYS A 125 5.27 -1.88 0.26
C CYS A 125 6.19 -0.93 1.01
N TYR A 126 6.71 0.09 0.34
CA TYR A 126 7.78 0.94 0.88
C TYR A 126 9.07 0.15 1.17
N ASP A 127 9.26 -0.21 2.43
CA ASP A 127 10.41 -0.85 3.02
C ASP A 127 10.03 -2.11 3.81
N HIS A 128 8.80 -2.59 3.67
CA HIS A 128 8.29 -3.77 4.37
C HIS A 128 7.60 -4.75 3.42
N ILE A 129 7.47 -6.01 3.84
CA ILE A 129 6.90 -7.09 3.01
C ILE A 129 5.39 -6.87 2.87
N ALA A 130 4.89 -7.00 1.65
CA ALA A 130 3.50 -6.90 1.27
C ALA A 130 3.16 -7.90 0.15
N GLY A 131 1.96 -7.78 -0.40
CA GLY A 131 1.32 -8.85 -1.16
C GLY A 131 0.84 -9.96 -0.25
N ARG A 132 0.46 -11.07 -0.84
CA ARG A 132 -0.08 -12.23 -0.14
C ARG A 132 0.85 -12.75 0.96
N LEU A 133 2.16 -12.76 0.71
CA LEU A 133 3.16 -13.11 1.73
C LEU A 133 3.06 -12.20 2.97
N GLY A 134 2.95 -10.88 2.78
CA GLY A 134 2.90 -9.92 3.87
C GLY A 134 1.63 -10.06 4.72
N VAL A 135 0.49 -10.27 4.06
CA VAL A 135 -0.82 -10.49 4.70
C VAL A 135 -0.87 -11.80 5.48
N VAL A 136 -0.37 -12.87 4.87
CA VAL A 136 -0.38 -14.20 5.49
C VAL A 136 0.58 -14.26 6.69
N LEU A 137 1.77 -13.63 6.60
CA LEU A 137 2.67 -13.49 7.74
C LEU A 137 2.04 -12.70 8.88
N HIS A 138 1.39 -11.57 8.58
CA HIS A 138 0.67 -10.77 9.57
C HIS A 138 -0.40 -11.61 10.30
N SER A 139 -1.18 -12.37 9.54
CA SER A 139 -2.22 -13.26 10.07
C SER A 139 -1.63 -14.31 11.01
N ARG A 140 -0.49 -14.92 10.64
CA ARG A 140 0.22 -15.88 11.51
C ARG A 140 0.78 -15.23 12.77
N PHE A 141 1.36 -14.05 12.68
CA PHE A 141 1.92 -13.39 13.87
C PHE A 141 0.81 -12.98 14.85
N LYS A 142 -0.37 -12.62 14.35
CA LYS A 142 -1.56 -12.45 15.21
C LYS A 142 -2.03 -13.77 15.81
N ALA A 143 -2.12 -14.84 15.01
CA ALA A 143 -2.56 -16.15 15.49
C ALA A 143 -1.62 -16.74 16.56
N PHE A 144 -0.31 -16.51 16.45
CA PHE A 144 0.67 -16.87 17.47
C PHE A 144 0.70 -15.93 18.68
N GLY A 145 -0.13 -14.87 18.67
CA GLY A 145 -0.16 -13.88 19.74
C GLY A 145 1.12 -13.05 19.85
N TRP A 146 1.88 -12.87 18.78
CA TRP A 146 3.12 -12.07 18.78
C TRP A 146 2.85 -10.57 18.75
N LEU A 147 1.70 -10.18 18.22
CA LEU A 147 1.27 -8.78 18.10
C LEU A 147 0.06 -8.52 18.99
N SER A 148 0.06 -7.38 19.67
CA SER A 148 -1.10 -6.81 20.34
C SER A 148 -1.57 -5.56 19.60
N THR A 149 -2.89 -5.36 19.54
CA THR A 149 -3.47 -4.12 19.00
C THR A 149 -3.51 -3.08 20.12
N ARG A 150 -2.93 -1.89 19.90
CA ARG A 150 -3.09 -0.77 20.85
C ARG A 150 -4.46 -0.12 20.65
N LYS A 151 -4.95 0.60 21.68
CA LYS A 151 -6.27 1.25 21.66
C LYS A 151 -6.44 2.28 20.52
N ASP A 152 -5.34 2.78 19.95
CA ASP A 152 -5.37 3.53 18.69
C ASP A 152 -5.57 2.57 17.51
N GLU A 153 -6.63 2.82 16.72
CA GLU A 153 -7.28 1.88 15.79
C GLU A 153 -6.39 1.30 14.66
N ASN A 154 -5.13 1.69 14.56
CA ASN A 154 -4.21 1.13 13.58
C ASN A 154 -2.77 0.97 14.09
N ALA A 155 -2.54 0.75 15.38
CA ALA A 155 -1.19 0.56 15.94
C ALA A 155 -1.00 -0.83 16.52
N TYR A 156 0.18 -1.42 16.31
CA TYR A 156 0.58 -2.66 16.94
C TYR A 156 1.68 -2.45 17.97
N ASP A 157 1.64 -3.27 19.00
CA ASP A 157 2.76 -3.55 19.88
C ASP A 157 3.16 -5.03 19.78
N VAL A 158 4.30 -5.37 20.37
CA VAL A 158 4.81 -6.74 20.42
C VAL A 158 4.57 -7.30 21.83
N THR A 159 4.00 -8.50 21.91
CA THR A 159 3.78 -9.20 23.19
C THR A 159 5.09 -9.80 23.70
N LEU A 160 5.11 -10.30 24.95
CA LEU A 160 6.29 -10.99 25.48
C LEU A 160 6.68 -12.22 24.63
N ALA A 161 5.70 -12.97 24.13
CA ALA A 161 5.94 -14.08 23.21
C ALA A 161 6.52 -13.60 21.87
N GLY A 162 5.96 -12.52 21.33
CA GLY A 162 6.45 -11.89 20.11
C GLY A 162 7.87 -11.35 20.25
N THR A 163 8.25 -10.83 21.42
CA THR A 163 9.60 -10.31 21.68
C THR A 163 10.63 -11.41 21.45
N LYS A 164 10.47 -12.55 22.13
CA LYS A 164 11.36 -13.71 21.99
C LYS A 164 11.41 -14.21 20.54
N ALA A 165 10.26 -14.23 19.87
CA ALA A 165 10.16 -14.72 18.50
C ALA A 165 10.88 -13.80 17.50
N PHE A 166 10.65 -12.48 17.56
CA PHE A 166 11.29 -11.51 16.66
C PHE A 166 12.81 -11.41 16.93
N GLU A 167 13.25 -11.52 18.18
CA GLU A 167 14.67 -11.62 18.52
C GLU A 167 15.31 -12.88 17.94
N ALA A 168 14.63 -14.04 17.99
CA ALA A 168 15.09 -15.26 17.32
C ALA A 168 15.17 -15.12 15.78
N LEU A 169 14.33 -14.24 15.21
CA LEU A 169 14.42 -13.82 13.81
C LEU A 169 15.58 -12.83 13.56
N GLY A 170 16.31 -12.41 14.60
CA GLY A 170 17.44 -11.50 14.52
C GLY A 170 17.03 -10.03 14.44
N ILE A 171 15.85 -9.69 14.97
CA ILE A 171 15.34 -8.32 15.03
C ILE A 171 15.62 -7.75 16.42
N ASP A 172 16.40 -6.68 16.48
CA ASP A 172 16.64 -5.93 17.70
C ASP A 172 15.45 -4.98 17.97
N LEU A 173 14.54 -5.42 18.84
CA LEU A 173 13.33 -4.67 19.16
C LEU A 173 13.61 -3.38 19.94
N ILE A 174 14.70 -3.34 20.72
CA ILE A 174 15.09 -2.15 21.49
C ILE A 174 15.56 -1.08 20.51
N ALA A 175 16.47 -1.43 19.60
CA ALA A 175 17.00 -0.51 18.61
C ALA A 175 15.91 0.04 17.67
N ILE A 176 14.95 -0.76 17.21
CA ILE A 176 13.93 -0.26 16.30
C ILE A 176 12.87 0.62 16.98
N ARG A 177 12.71 0.52 18.31
CA ARG A 177 11.79 1.37 19.08
C ARG A 177 12.31 2.80 19.25
N THR A 178 13.61 3.02 19.19
CA THR A 178 14.22 4.36 19.31
C THR A 178 14.16 5.16 18.01
N LEU A 179 13.78 4.53 16.88
CA LEU A 179 13.68 5.19 15.60
C LEU A 179 12.54 6.23 15.58
N ARG A 180 12.76 7.38 14.95
CA ARG A 180 11.75 8.45 14.77
C ARG A 180 10.73 8.10 13.67
N ARG A 181 9.99 7.01 13.84
CA ARG A 181 8.89 6.55 12.97
C ARG A 181 7.93 5.66 13.76
N ARG A 182 6.75 5.36 13.20
CA ARG A 182 5.81 4.41 13.81
C ARG A 182 6.47 3.04 13.98
N PHE A 183 6.37 2.46 15.18
CA PHE A 183 6.97 1.16 15.51
C PHE A 183 6.36 0.03 14.67
N ALA A 184 5.05 -0.18 14.76
CA ALA A 184 4.32 -1.16 13.96
C ALA A 184 2.86 -0.70 13.78
N TYR A 185 2.27 -0.99 12.61
CA TYR A 185 0.88 -0.65 12.30
C TYR A 185 0.30 -1.60 11.24
N ALA A 186 -1.03 -1.62 11.11
CA ALA A 186 -1.72 -2.35 10.06
C ALA A 186 -1.66 -1.53 8.76
N CYS A 187 -0.65 -1.81 7.95
CA CYS A 187 -0.58 -1.26 6.60
C CYS A 187 -1.51 -2.08 5.72
N LEU A 188 -2.45 -1.44 5.04
CA LEU A 188 -3.47 -2.14 4.29
C LEU A 188 -2.96 -2.47 2.88
N ASP A 189 -2.92 -3.76 2.55
CA ASP A 189 -2.44 -4.24 1.26
C ASP A 189 -3.45 -3.88 0.16
N TRP A 190 -3.03 -3.14 -0.86
CA TRP A 190 -3.95 -2.75 -1.93
C TRP A 190 -4.42 -3.94 -2.79
N SER A 191 -3.61 -5.01 -2.91
CA SER A 191 -3.96 -6.18 -3.74
C SER A 191 -4.86 -7.17 -3.01
N GLU A 192 -4.60 -7.41 -1.72
CA GLU A 192 -5.36 -8.37 -0.92
C GLU A 192 -6.49 -7.70 -0.12
N ARG A 193 -6.47 -6.36 0.02
CA ARG A 193 -7.37 -5.57 0.90
C ARG A 193 -7.39 -6.09 2.33
N GLN A 194 -6.23 -6.57 2.79
CA GLN A 194 -6.02 -7.09 4.12
C GLN A 194 -4.77 -6.47 4.75
N PRO A 195 -4.70 -6.34 6.07
CA PRO A 195 -3.54 -5.72 6.69
C PRO A 195 -2.27 -6.59 6.62
N HIS A 196 -1.14 -5.92 6.49
CA HIS A 196 0.21 -6.44 6.72
C HIS A 196 0.96 -5.51 7.67
N ILE A 197 2.19 -5.87 8.05
CA ILE A 197 2.96 -5.13 9.07
C ILE A 197 3.75 -4.00 8.41
N GLY A 198 3.33 -2.77 8.69
CA GLY A 198 4.11 -1.57 8.38
C GLY A 198 4.97 -1.12 9.57
N GLY A 199 5.73 -0.02 9.38
CA GLY A 199 6.50 0.61 10.46
C GLY A 199 7.92 0.08 10.59
N ALA A 200 8.61 0.44 11.68
CA ALA A 200 9.97 0.00 11.96
C ALA A 200 10.10 -1.52 12.05
N LEU A 201 9.10 -2.19 12.64
CA LEU A 201 9.04 -3.65 12.72
C LEU A 201 8.92 -4.30 11.34
N GLY A 202 8.02 -3.78 10.48
CA GLY A 202 7.87 -4.25 9.10
C GLY A 202 9.17 -4.12 8.30
N ALA A 203 9.89 -3.01 8.48
CA ALA A 203 11.17 -2.76 7.83
C ALA A 203 12.27 -3.72 8.32
N ALA A 204 12.34 -3.96 9.63
CA ALA A 204 13.28 -4.91 10.21
C ALA A 204 13.01 -6.36 9.77
N LEU A 205 11.74 -6.73 9.62
CA LEU A 205 11.33 -8.03 9.07
C LEU A 205 11.81 -8.22 7.63
N LEU A 206 11.60 -7.22 6.75
CA LEU A 206 12.11 -7.28 5.39
C LEU A 206 13.64 -7.42 5.37
N LYS A 207 14.33 -6.60 6.16
CA LYS A 207 15.80 -6.62 6.24
C LYS A 207 16.32 -7.98 6.71
N SER A 208 15.67 -8.59 7.71
CA SER A 208 16.04 -9.92 8.19
C SER A 208 15.79 -10.99 7.13
N ALA A 209 14.63 -10.95 6.45
CA ALA A 209 14.30 -11.89 5.38
C ALA A 209 15.28 -11.81 4.20
N LEU A 210 15.71 -10.61 3.80
CA LEU A 210 16.73 -10.40 2.77
C LEU A 210 18.11 -10.91 3.25
N LYS A 211 18.53 -10.55 4.47
CA LYS A 211 19.82 -10.99 5.05
C LYS A 211 19.92 -12.51 5.12
N ARG A 212 18.81 -13.19 5.45
CA ARG A 212 18.71 -14.66 5.53
C ARG A 212 18.42 -15.31 4.17
N LYS A 213 18.32 -14.53 3.09
CA LYS A 213 17.98 -14.99 1.73
C LYS A 213 16.66 -15.77 1.65
N TRP A 214 15.69 -15.44 2.51
CA TRP A 214 14.34 -16.00 2.42
C TRP A 214 13.59 -15.43 1.23
N VAL A 215 13.82 -14.14 0.98
CA VAL A 215 13.39 -13.44 -0.21
C VAL A 215 14.60 -12.79 -0.87
N VAL A 216 14.52 -12.61 -2.18
CA VAL A 216 15.43 -11.75 -2.94
C VAL A 216 14.61 -10.68 -3.65
N GLN A 217 15.12 -9.47 -3.67
CA GLN A 217 14.46 -8.37 -4.36
C GLN A 217 14.86 -8.39 -5.84
N ASP A 218 13.88 -8.21 -6.70
CA ASP A 218 14.10 -7.93 -8.11
C ASP A 218 14.76 -6.54 -8.26
N LEU A 219 15.83 -6.43 -9.04
CA LEU A 219 16.58 -5.19 -9.18
C LEU A 219 15.79 -4.12 -9.94
N ASP A 220 14.92 -4.56 -10.84
CA ASP A 220 14.15 -3.67 -11.71
C ASP A 220 12.72 -3.45 -11.20
N SER A 221 12.36 -4.02 -10.04
CA SER A 221 11.00 -3.90 -9.51
C SER A 221 10.89 -3.98 -7.99
N ARG A 222 9.67 -3.78 -7.48
CA ARG A 222 9.33 -4.01 -6.07
C ARG A 222 9.04 -5.48 -5.76
N ALA A 223 9.06 -6.36 -6.75
CA ALA A 223 8.76 -7.76 -6.55
C ALA A 223 9.79 -8.41 -5.63
N LEU A 224 9.30 -9.29 -4.75
CA LEU A 224 10.13 -10.14 -3.92
C LEU A 224 9.95 -11.58 -4.40
N HIS A 225 11.06 -12.23 -4.72
CA HIS A 225 11.06 -13.65 -5.04
C HIS A 225 11.37 -14.44 -3.77
N ILE A 226 10.46 -15.32 -3.39
CA ILE A 226 10.68 -16.25 -2.28
C ILE A 226 11.64 -17.33 -2.78
N THR A 227 12.76 -17.50 -2.08
CA THR A 227 13.73 -18.53 -2.46
C THR A 227 13.25 -19.91 -2.00
N ARG A 228 13.89 -20.98 -2.47
CA ARG A 228 13.65 -22.33 -1.96
C ARG A 228 13.90 -22.43 -0.45
N LEU A 229 14.92 -21.73 0.05
CA LEU A 229 15.17 -21.61 1.48
C LEU A 229 14.01 -20.87 2.17
N GLY A 230 13.56 -19.76 1.60
CA GLY A 230 12.41 -19.01 2.09
C GLY A 230 11.19 -19.89 2.26
N HIS A 231 10.78 -20.64 1.24
CA HIS A 231 9.63 -21.53 1.35
C HIS A 231 9.75 -22.55 2.50
N ARG A 232 10.93 -23.16 2.67
CA ARG A 232 11.18 -24.10 3.77
C ARG A 232 11.06 -23.44 5.15
N GLU A 233 11.64 -22.25 5.32
CA GLU A 233 11.61 -21.54 6.60
C GLU A 233 10.21 -20.97 6.88
N MET A 234 9.46 -20.57 5.86
CA MET A 234 8.06 -20.13 5.99
C MET A 234 7.17 -21.27 6.49
N LEU A 235 7.35 -22.47 5.95
CA LEU A 235 6.66 -23.66 6.43
C LEU A 235 7.08 -24.02 7.86
N SER A 236 8.38 -24.17 8.11
CA SER A 236 8.90 -24.65 9.39
C SER A 236 8.63 -23.69 10.56
N ARG A 237 8.71 -22.37 10.35
CA ARG A 237 8.61 -21.38 11.42
C ARG A 237 7.22 -20.79 11.57
N PHE A 238 6.46 -20.70 10.48
CA PHE A 238 5.20 -19.98 10.44
C PHE A 238 4.02 -20.85 9.97
N GLY A 239 4.26 -22.12 9.64
CA GLY A 239 3.22 -23.02 9.13
C GLY A 239 2.59 -22.49 7.84
N LEU A 240 3.41 -21.93 6.95
CA LEU A 240 2.95 -21.35 5.68
C LEU A 240 3.26 -22.27 4.51
N HIS A 241 2.21 -22.74 3.87
CA HIS A 241 2.30 -23.55 2.67
C HIS A 241 2.44 -22.70 1.40
N ILE A 242 3.00 -23.27 0.34
CA ILE A 242 3.28 -22.56 -0.91
C ILE A 242 1.98 -22.07 -1.56
N GLU A 243 0.92 -22.89 -1.49
CA GLU A 243 -0.41 -22.61 -2.05
C GLU A 243 -1.04 -21.38 -1.39
N GLU A 244 -0.81 -21.22 -0.08
CA GLU A 244 -1.28 -20.05 0.68
C GLU A 244 -0.57 -18.77 0.24
N ILE A 245 0.64 -18.84 -0.34
CA ILE A 245 1.40 -17.67 -0.76
C ILE A 245 1.21 -17.37 -2.25
N GLN A 246 1.04 -18.40 -3.08
CA GLN A 246 0.92 -18.28 -4.54
C GLN A 246 -0.52 -18.05 -5.03
N GLY A 247 -1.52 -18.11 -4.14
CA GLY A 247 -2.91 -17.84 -4.52
C GLY A 247 -3.62 -19.03 -5.18
N GLY A 248 -3.31 -20.25 -4.72
CA GLY A 248 -4.08 -21.42 -5.10
C GLY A 248 -5.51 -21.29 -4.55
N SER A 249 -6.49 -21.32 -5.44
CA SER A 249 -7.89 -21.59 -5.09
C SER A 249 -7.90 -22.81 -4.16
N ARG A 250 -8.27 -22.62 -2.89
CA ARG A 250 -8.73 -23.76 -2.09
C ARG A 250 -9.99 -24.23 -2.79
N ARG A 251 -9.87 -25.27 -3.62
CA ARG A 251 -10.99 -26.19 -3.78
C ARG A 251 -11.31 -26.66 -2.38
N ALA A 252 -12.49 -26.29 -1.91
CA ALA A 252 -13.10 -26.93 -0.77
C ALA A 252 -13.22 -28.41 -1.13
N ASP A 253 -12.42 -29.25 -0.50
CA ASP A 253 -12.67 -30.68 -0.48
C ASP A 253 -13.41 -30.98 0.83
N SER A 254 -14.66 -31.40 0.61
CA SER A 254 -15.54 -32.28 1.41
C SER A 254 -15.76 -31.96 2.89
#